data_AF-A0A388NRM7-F1
#
_entry.id   AF-A0A388NRM7-F1
#
_cell.length_a   1.000
_cell.length_b   1.000
_cell.length_c   1.000
_cell.angle_alpha   90.00
_cell.angle_beta   90.00
_cell.angle_gamma   90.00
#
_symmetry.space_group_name_H-M   'P 1'
#
loop_
_entity.id
_entity.type
_entity.pdbx_description
1 polymer ?
#
loop_
_entity_poly.entity_id
_entity_poly.type
_entity_poly.pdbx_seq_one_letter_code
_entity_poly.pdbx_strand_id
1 'polypeptide(L)' 'MQLEVGERVSHDTFGLGTVVSVSGEGDRAEATINFGSFGEKRLLLRYAPVEKL' A
#
# COMPACT_ATOMS: atom_id res chain seq x y z
N MET A 1 11.24 -3.84 5.32
CA MET A 1 10.64 -2.51 5.46
C MET A 1 9.14 -2.71 5.60
N GLN A 2 8.53 -2.20 6.68
CA GLN A 2 7.11 -2.39 6.98
C GLN A 2 6.38 -1.10 6.60
N LEU A 3 5.31 -1.20 5.81
CA LEU A 3 4.43 -0.05 5.56
C LEU A 3 3.62 0.24 6.81
N GLU A 4 3.43 1.52 7.10
CA GLU A 4 2.64 2.00 8.22
C GLU A 4 1.40 2.75 7.73
N VAL A 5 0.34 2.71 8.52
CA VAL A 5 -0.89 3.46 8.23
C VAL A 5 -0.59 4.95 8.30
N GLY A 6 -1.03 5.69 7.27
CA GLY A 6 -0.76 7.11 7.10
C GLY A 6 0.43 7.42 6.19
N GLU A 7 1.22 6.41 5.81
CA GLU A 7 2.34 6.64 4.88
C GLU A 7 1.88 6.86 3.46
N ARG A 8 2.66 7.65 2.73
CA ARG A 8 2.47 7.86 1.30
C ARG A 8 3.31 6.87 0.51
N VAL A 9 2.68 6.30 -0.50
CA VAL A 9 3.30 5.34 -1.41
C VAL A 9 3.09 5.81 -2.83
N SER A 10 4.06 5.55 -3.70
CA SER A 10 3.88 5.72 -5.15
C SER A 10 3.68 4.37 -5.80
N HIS A 11 2.76 4.30 -6.76
CA HIS A 11 2.53 3.12 -7.57
C HIS A 11 2.43 3.52 -9.04
N ASP A 12 3.13 2.84 -9.94
CA ASP A 12 3.23 3.24 -11.34
C ASP A 12 1.87 3.33 -12.06
N THR A 13 0.96 2.41 -11.77
CA THR A 13 -0.38 2.38 -12.36
C THR A 13 -1.37 3.39 -11.76
N PHE A 14 -1.31 3.62 -10.45
CA PHE A 14 -2.35 4.37 -9.71
C PHE A 14 -1.87 5.75 -9.24
N GLY A 15 -0.57 6.03 -9.34
CA GLY A 15 0.07 7.22 -8.82
C GLY A 15 0.28 7.18 -7.31
N LEU A 16 0.15 8.34 -6.68
CA LEU A 16 0.33 8.51 -5.24
C LEU A 16 -0.88 7.99 -4.47
N GLY A 17 -0.61 7.16 -3.46
CA GLY A 17 -1.60 6.65 -2.53
C GLY A 17 -1.19 6.87 -1.07
N THR A 18 -2.15 6.74 -0.18
CA THR A 18 -1.93 6.74 1.28
C THR A 18 -2.34 5.41 1.86
N VAL A 19 -1.49 4.80 2.67
CA VAL A 19 -1.80 3.55 3.38
C VAL A 19 -2.90 3.83 4.39
N VAL A 20 -4.05 3.17 4.23
CA VAL A 20 -5.20 3.30 5.14
C VAL A 20 -5.29 2.15 6.13
N SER A 21 -4.78 0.97 5.78
CA SER A 21 -4.64 -0.14 6.72
C SER A 21 -3.52 -1.08 6.30
N VAL A 22 -2.90 -1.72 7.28
CA VAL A 22 -1.98 -2.83 7.07
C VAL A 22 -2.48 -3.97 7.95
N SER A 23 -2.59 -5.16 7.39
CA SER A 23 -3.11 -6.33 8.09
C SER A 23 -2.37 -7.58 7.64
N GLY A 24 -2.23 -8.55 8.55
CA GLY A 24 -1.40 -9.72 8.32
C GLY A 24 0.06 -9.48 8.69
N GLU A 25 0.80 -10.57 8.81
CA GLU A 25 2.19 -10.58 9.28
C GLU A 25 3.05 -11.43 8.35
N GLY A 26 4.33 -11.06 8.24
CA GLY A 26 5.30 -11.75 7.37
C GLY A 26 4.84 -11.83 5.93
N ASP A 27 4.81 -13.05 5.38
CA ASP A 27 4.48 -13.32 3.97
C ASP A 27 3.00 -13.09 3.60
N ARG A 28 2.13 -12.91 4.58
CA ARG A 28 0.68 -12.65 4.37
C ARG A 28 0.29 -11.22 4.65
N ALA A 29 1.25 -10.32 4.80
CA ALA A 29 0.95 -8.92 5.04
C ALA A 29 0.33 -8.27 3.79
N GLU A 30 -0.78 -7.58 4.01
CA GLU A 30 -1.58 -6.86 3.02
C GLU A 30 -1.69 -5.40 3.44
N ALA A 31 -1.47 -4.49 2.51
CA ALA A 31 -1.72 -3.07 2.71
C ALA A 31 -2.92 -2.63 1.87
N THR A 32 -3.86 -1.94 2.50
CA THR A 32 -4.90 -1.19 1.79
C THR A 32 -4.38 0.22 1.59
N ILE A 33 -4.33 0.64 0.34
CA ILE A 33 -3.84 1.95 -0.07
C ILE A 33 -4.99 2.69 -0.76
N ASN A 34 -5.22 3.92 -0.33
CA ASN A 34 -6.18 4.83 -0.94
C ASN A 34 -5.45 5.71 -1.95
N PHE A 35 -5.75 5.54 -3.23
CA PHE A 35 -5.16 6.30 -4.35
C PHE A 35 -6.00 7.54 -4.73
N GLY A 36 -6.82 8.04 -3.81
CA GLY A 36 -7.73 9.16 -4.03
C GLY A 36 -8.74 8.85 -5.12
N SER A 37 -8.50 9.34 -6.34
CA SER A 37 -9.40 9.21 -7.49
C SER A 37 -9.64 7.76 -7.93
N PHE A 38 -8.70 6.85 -7.69
CA PHE A 38 -8.85 5.42 -8.01
C PHE A 38 -9.50 4.59 -6.88
N GLY A 39 -9.81 5.25 -5.76
CA GLY A 39 -10.33 4.64 -4.55
C GLY A 39 -9.30 3.77 -3.81
N GLU A 40 -9.81 2.89 -2.96
CA GLU A 40 -9.00 1.97 -2.17
C GLU A 40 -8.63 0.72 -2.97
N LYS A 41 -7.39 0.26 -2.81
CA LYS A 41 -6.87 -0.98 -3.38
C LYS A 41 -6.12 -1.76 -2.33
N ARG A 42 -6.39 -3.07 -2.27
CA ARG A 42 -5.68 -4.01 -1.41
C ARG A 42 -4.52 -4.60 -2.20
N LEU A 43 -3.31 -4.45 -1.66
CA LEU A 43 -2.07 -4.91 -2.25
C LEU A 43 -1.38 -5.87 -1.28
N LEU A 44 -1.01 -7.05 -1.78
CA LEU A 44 -0.21 -8.02 -1.04
C LEU A 44 1.25 -7.54 -1.04
N LEU A 45 1.80 -7.29 0.14
CA LEU A 45 3.15 -6.74 0.30
C LEU A 45 4.24 -7.67 -0.25
N ARG A 46 3.96 -8.98 -0.36
CA ARG A 46 4.86 -9.95 -0.97
C ARG A 46 5.02 -9.80 -2.50
N TYR A 47 4.06 -9.17 -3.18
CA TYR A 47 4.01 -9.09 -4.64
C TYR A 47 3.94 -7.67 -5.19
N ALA A 48 3.60 -6.69 -4.37
CA ALA A 48 3.57 -5.30 -4.77
C ALA A 48 4.87 -4.62 -4.32
N PRO A 49 5.87 -4.42 -5.20
CA PRO A 49 6.99 -3.54 -4.93
C PRO A 49 6.47 -2.10 -4.86
N VAL A 50 5.95 -1.69 -3.71
CA VAL A 50 5.57 -0.32 -3.43
C VAL A 50 6.78 0.39 -2.84
N GLU A 51 7.26 1.43 -3.53
CA GLU A 51 8.33 2.28 -3.01
C GLU A 51 7.73 3.22 -1.95
N LYS A 52 8.28 3.16 -0.73
CA LYS A 52 8.06 4.21 0.27
C LYS A 52 8.69 5.50 -0.23
N LEU A 53 7.94 6.59 -0.12
CA LEU A 53 8.43 7.97 -0.31
C LEU A 53 8.82 8.59 1.04
#